data_AF-A0AAP7IQD2-F1
#
_entry.id   AF-A0AAP7IQD2-F1
#
_cell.length_a   1.000
_cell.length_b   1.000
_cell.length_c   1.000
_cell.angle_alpha   90.00
_cell.angle_beta   90.00
_cell.angle_gamma   90.00
#
_symmetry.space_group_name_H-M   'P 1'
#
loop_
_entity.id
_entity.type
_entity.pdbx_description
1 polymer ?
#
loop_
_entity_poly.entity_id
_entity_poly.type
_entity_poly.pdbx_seq_one_letter_code
_entity_poly.pdbx_strand_id
1 'polypeptide(L)'
;MAIEKTVSELAEILGVSRQAINNRVKALPEEDTTKNEKGVTVVTRSGLIKLEEIYKKTIFEDEPVSEDVKQRELMEILVDEKNAEILRLYDQLKSKDEQLKRKDEQLRIKDVQIAEKDKQLDQQQQLTAKAMSERETLLLELDEAKEQVQQQENKGFWARLFGK
;
A
#
# COMPACT_ATOMS: atom_id res chain seq x y z
N MET A 1 -14.91 32.91 -33.11
CA MET A 1 -15.64 34.19 -33.34
C MET A 1 -16.21 34.65 -32.01
N ALA A 2 -16.22 35.96 -31.70
CA ALA A 2 -16.91 36.45 -30.52
C ALA A 2 -18.42 36.32 -30.76
N ILE A 3 -19.11 35.51 -29.95
CA ILE A 3 -20.56 35.35 -30.03
C ILE A 3 -21.18 36.58 -29.37
N GLU A 4 -21.77 37.45 -30.19
CA GLU A 4 -22.50 38.63 -29.74
C GLU A 4 -23.82 38.76 -30.51
N LYS A 5 -24.85 39.32 -29.86
CA LYS A 5 -26.15 39.58 -30.49
C LYS A 5 -26.65 40.97 -30.14
N THR A 6 -27.22 41.64 -31.12
CA THR A 6 -27.93 42.90 -30.93
C THR A 6 -29.28 42.68 -30.24
N VAL A 7 -29.83 43.74 -29.66
CA VAL A 7 -31.19 43.76 -29.10
C VAL A 7 -32.25 43.31 -30.11
N SER A 8 -32.05 43.61 -31.41
CA SER A 8 -32.97 43.21 -32.48
C SER A 8 -32.95 41.71 -32.73
N GLU A 9 -31.76 41.11 -32.83
CA GLU A 9 -31.61 39.67 -33.04
C GLU A 9 -32.13 38.88 -31.84
N LEU A 10 -31.87 39.37 -30.62
CA LEU A 10 -32.39 38.78 -29.40
C LEU A 10 -33.91 38.80 -29.33
N ALA A 11 -34.54 39.89 -29.77
CA ALA A 11 -35.99 40.01 -29.79
C ALA A 11 -36.63 38.97 -30.73
N GLU A 12 -35.99 38.75 -31.88
CA GLU A 12 -36.42 37.75 -32.87
C GLU A 12 -36.26 36.32 -32.33
N ILE A 13 -35.08 35.98 -31.80
CA ILE A 13 -34.78 34.64 -31.25
C ILE A 13 -35.68 34.31 -30.05
N LEU A 14 -35.84 35.26 -29.13
CA LEU A 14 -36.60 35.05 -27.90
C LEU A 14 -38.12 35.17 -28.12
N GLY A 15 -38.57 35.72 -29.26
CA GLY A 15 -39.98 35.92 -29.59
C GLY A 15 -40.65 36.95 -28.67
N VAL A 16 -39.92 37.97 -28.25
CA VAL A 16 -40.41 39.04 -27.36
C VAL A 16 -40.15 40.41 -28.01
N SER A 17 -40.83 41.45 -27.53
CA SER A 17 -40.68 42.78 -28.14
C SER A 17 -39.26 43.33 -27.98
N ARG A 18 -38.78 44.07 -28.98
CA ARG A 18 -37.48 44.78 -28.93
C ARG A 18 -37.36 45.66 -27.69
N GLN A 19 -38.46 46.29 -27.26
CA GLN A 19 -38.50 47.12 -26.07
C GLN A 19 -38.31 46.30 -24.78
N ALA A 20 -38.90 45.11 -24.70
CA ALA A 20 -38.72 44.21 -23.56
C ALA A 20 -37.26 43.74 -23.44
N ILE A 21 -36.63 43.36 -24.56
CA ILE A 21 -35.20 43.02 -24.57
C ILE A 21 -34.35 44.23 -24.20
N ASN A 22 -34.63 45.41 -24.75
CA ASN A 22 -33.86 46.62 -24.45
C ASN A 22 -33.88 46.94 -22.95
N ASN A 23 -35.03 46.80 -22.30
CA ASN A 23 -35.15 46.99 -20.85
C ASN A 23 -34.33 45.93 -20.09
N ARG A 24 -34.29 44.69 -20.57
CA ARG A 24 -33.51 43.62 -19.96
C ARG A 24 -32.01 43.80 -20.14
N VAL A 25 -31.57 44.24 -21.32
CA VAL A 25 -30.17 44.54 -21.63
C VAL A 25 -29.65 45.72 -20.81
N LYS A 26 -30.47 46.76 -20.58
CA LYS A 26 -30.12 47.86 -19.67
C LYS A 26 -29.97 47.45 -18.21
N ALA A 27 -30.55 46.32 -17.83
CA ALA A 27 -30.42 45.76 -16.49
C ALA A 27 -29.25 44.76 -16.37
N LEU A 28 -28.56 44.45 -17.47
CA LEU A 28 -27.35 43.66 -17.42
C LEU A 28 -26.17 44.50 -16.90
N PRO A 29 -25.21 43.88 -16.21
CA PRO A 29 -23.90 44.47 -15.90
C PRO A 29 -23.23 45.07 -17.14
N GLU A 30 -22.45 46.15 -16.94
CA GLU A 30 -21.75 46.82 -18.06
C GLU A 30 -20.78 45.89 -18.79
N GLU A 31 -20.17 44.93 -18.08
CA GLU A 31 -19.30 43.86 -18.61
C GLU A 31 -19.99 42.91 -19.61
N ASP A 32 -21.31 42.81 -19.57
CA ASP A 32 -22.10 41.92 -20.42
C ASP A 32 -22.58 42.59 -21.71
N THR A 33 -22.24 43.86 -21.91
CA THR A 33 -22.64 44.63 -23.07
C THR A 33 -21.46 45.40 -23.64
N THR A 34 -21.38 45.50 -24.96
CA THR A 34 -20.36 46.32 -25.63
C THR A 34 -20.97 47.01 -26.85
N LYS A 35 -20.19 47.88 -27.50
CA LYS A 35 -20.56 48.45 -28.79
C LYS A 35 -19.75 47.78 -29.88
N ASN A 36 -20.42 47.33 -30.93
CA ASN A 36 -19.75 46.80 -32.11
C ASN A 36 -19.13 47.93 -32.96
N GLU A 37 -18.46 47.58 -34.06
CA GLU A 37 -17.79 48.51 -34.99
C GLU A 37 -18.74 49.58 -35.57
N LYS A 38 -20.05 49.32 -35.57
CA LYS A 38 -21.09 50.24 -36.06
C LYS A 38 -21.68 51.11 -34.94
N GLY A 39 -21.15 51.04 -33.73
CA GLY A 39 -21.62 51.79 -32.56
C GLY A 39 -22.91 51.27 -31.94
N VAL A 40 -23.38 50.08 -32.33
CA VAL A 40 -24.62 49.46 -31.85
C VAL A 40 -24.32 48.63 -30.59
N THR A 41 -25.17 48.75 -29.57
CA THR A 41 -25.08 47.92 -28.37
C THR A 41 -25.38 46.46 -28.69
N VAL A 42 -24.42 45.60 -28.37
CA VAL A 42 -24.48 44.15 -28.49
C VAL A 42 -24.27 43.53 -27.11
N VAL A 43 -24.92 42.39 -26.88
CA VAL A 43 -24.78 41.60 -25.67
C VAL A 43 -23.68 40.58 -25.91
N THR A 44 -22.70 40.53 -25.01
CA THR A 44 -21.57 39.60 -25.06
C THR A 44 -22.01 38.21 -24.62
N ARG A 45 -21.19 37.18 -24.88
CA ARG A 45 -21.49 35.78 -24.51
C ARG A 45 -21.95 35.61 -23.06
N SER A 46 -21.30 36.29 -22.09
CA SER A 46 -21.70 36.22 -20.68
C SER A 46 -23.10 36.78 -20.44
N GLY A 47 -23.46 37.88 -21.12
CA GLY A 47 -24.80 38.44 -21.11
C GLY A 47 -25.83 37.55 -21.79
N LEU A 48 -25.46 36.88 -22.87
CA LEU A 48 -26.33 35.93 -23.57
C LEU A 48 -26.70 34.74 -22.68
N ILE A 49 -25.73 34.16 -21.94
CA ILE A 49 -25.99 33.07 -20.97
C ILE A 49 -27.02 33.50 -19.93
N LYS A 50 -26.87 34.72 -19.38
CA LYS A 50 -27.82 35.27 -18.40
C LYS A 50 -29.22 35.41 -19.02
N LEU A 51 -29.31 35.87 -20.26
CA LEU A 51 -30.59 35.97 -20.97
C LEU A 51 -31.21 34.60 -21.27
N GLU A 52 -30.43 33.59 -21.66
CA GLU A 52 -30.92 32.22 -21.83
C GLU A 52 -31.50 31.66 -20.53
N GLU A 53 -30.84 31.92 -19.39
CA GLU A 53 -31.33 31.50 -18.08
C GLU A 53 -32.67 32.16 -17.74
N ILE A 54 -32.86 33.44 -18.10
CA ILE A 54 -34.09 34.19 -17.82
C ILE A 54 -35.24 33.73 -18.71
N TYR A 55 -34.99 33.58 -20.01
CA TYR A 55 -36.03 33.28 -20.99
C TYR A 55 -36.23 31.78 -21.22
N LYS A 56 -35.38 30.93 -20.62
CA LYS A 56 -35.39 29.46 -20.76
C LYS A 56 -35.42 29.02 -22.23
N LYS A 57 -34.74 29.79 -23.07
CA LYS A 57 -34.62 29.57 -24.52
C LYS A 57 -33.16 29.70 -24.91
N THR A 58 -32.71 28.79 -25.76
CA THR A 58 -31.37 28.84 -26.37
C THR A 58 -31.29 30.03 -27.31
N ILE A 59 -30.35 30.92 -27.05
CA ILE A 59 -30.02 32.11 -27.83
C ILE A 59 -28.81 31.84 -28.71
N PHE A 60 -27.88 31.00 -28.25
CA PHE A 60 -26.74 30.55 -29.03
C PHE A 60 -26.40 29.09 -28.70
N GLU A 61 -25.83 28.39 -29.66
CA GLU A 61 -25.24 27.07 -29.45
C GLU A 61 -23.73 27.24 -29.47
N ASP A 62 -23.05 26.76 -28.41
CA ASP A 62 -21.60 26.65 -28.46
C ASP A 62 -21.21 25.62 -29.51
N GLU A 63 -20.16 25.94 -30.27
CA GLU A 63 -19.60 24.98 -31.22
C GLU A 63 -19.19 23.71 -30.45
N PRO A 64 -19.68 22.53 -30.85
CA PRO A 64 -19.39 21.32 -30.11
C PRO A 64 -17.88 21.09 -30.09
N VAL A 65 -17.34 20.85 -28.90
CA VAL A 65 -15.94 20.42 -28.75
C VAL A 65 -15.76 19.19 -29.64
N SER A 66 -14.78 19.25 -30.55
CA SER A 66 -14.48 18.14 -31.46
C SER A 66 -14.27 16.86 -30.66
N GLU A 67 -14.78 15.74 -31.19
CA GLU A 67 -14.57 14.41 -30.60
C GLU A 67 -13.09 14.10 -30.39
N ASP A 68 -12.19 14.63 -31.24
CA ASP A 68 -10.74 14.49 -31.08
C ASP A 68 -10.22 15.13 -29.79
N VAL A 69 -10.79 16.27 -29.38
CA VAL A 69 -10.40 16.98 -28.15
C VAL A 69 -10.90 16.20 -26.93
N LYS A 70 -12.15 15.73 -26.97
CA LYS A 70 -12.72 14.89 -25.90
C LYS A 70 -11.93 13.59 -25.72
N GLN A 71 -11.54 12.95 -26.83
CA GLN A 71 -10.73 11.73 -26.81
C GLN A 71 -9.34 11.97 -26.22
N ARG A 72 -8.71 13.11 -26.54
CA ARG A 72 -7.41 13.49 -25.96
C ARG A 72 -7.51 13.73 -24.46
N GLU A 73 -8.49 14.50 -24.01
CA GLU A 73 -8.71 14.76 -22.57
C GLU A 73 -8.97 13.45 -21.81
N LEU A 74 -9.79 12.55 -22.38
CA LEU A 74 -10.03 11.24 -21.79
C LEU A 74 -8.75 10.38 -21.73
N MET A 75 -7.94 10.40 -22.79
CA MET A 75 -6.68 9.68 -22.83
C MET A 75 -5.69 10.23 -21.80
N GLU A 76 -5.61 11.54 -21.63
CA GLU A 76 -4.75 12.20 -20.65
C GLU A 76 -5.12 11.76 -19.22
N ILE A 77 -6.41 11.83 -18.87
CA ILE A 77 -6.91 11.35 -17.57
C ILE A 77 -6.55 9.88 -17.36
N LEU A 78 -6.75 9.05 -18.37
CA LEU A 78 -6.45 7.62 -18.29
C LEU A 78 -4.94 7.37 -18.08
N VAL A 79 -4.08 8.10 -18.78
CA VAL A 79 -2.62 7.99 -18.63
C VAL A 79 -2.19 8.39 -17.23
N ASP A 80 -2.73 9.47 -16.69
CA ASP A 80 -2.43 9.93 -15.33
C ASP A 80 -2.87 8.91 -14.28
N GLU A 81 -4.08 8.35 -14.42
CA GLU A 81 -4.57 7.30 -13.53
C GLU A 81 -3.67 6.06 -13.57
N LYS A 82 -3.25 5.63 -14.78
CA LYS A 82 -2.33 4.51 -14.94
C LYS A 82 -0.96 4.79 -14.34
N ASN A 83 -0.43 6.00 -14.51
CA ASN A 83 0.84 6.40 -13.92
C ASN A 83 0.79 6.40 -12.39
N ALA A 84 -0.31 6.88 -11.79
CA ALA A 84 -0.51 6.83 -10.34
C ALA A 84 -0.54 5.39 -9.81
N GLU A 85 -1.23 4.48 -10.52
CA GLU A 85 -1.27 3.06 -10.13
C GLU A 85 0.11 2.38 -10.28
N ILE A 86 0.88 2.72 -11.32
CA ILE A 86 2.25 2.24 -11.50
C ILE A 86 3.13 2.63 -10.31
N LEU A 87 3.07 3.90 -9.87
CA LEU A 87 3.83 4.37 -8.71
C LEU A 87 3.44 3.63 -7.43
N ARG A 88 2.13 3.44 -7.21
CA ARG A 88 1.62 2.68 -6.06
C ARG A 88 2.12 1.25 -6.06
N LEU A 89 2.06 0.55 -7.19
CA LEU A 89 2.54 -0.83 -7.32
C LEU A 89 4.05 -0.92 -7.12
N TYR A 90 4.81 0.06 -7.60
CA TYR A 90 6.26 0.13 -7.39
C TYR A 90 6.62 0.29 -5.91
N ASP A 91 5.93 1.17 -5.18
CA ASP A 91 6.13 1.34 -3.74
C ASP A 91 5.76 0.09 -2.95
N GLN A 92 4.67 -0.60 -3.33
CA GLN A 92 4.31 -1.88 -2.74
C GLN A 92 5.38 -2.95 -2.97
N LEU A 93 5.94 -3.01 -4.18
CA LEU A 93 7.00 -3.96 -4.52
C LEU A 93 8.25 -3.69 -3.66
N LYS A 94 8.67 -2.43 -3.58
CA LYS A 94 9.81 -2.01 -2.74
C LYS A 94 9.60 -2.37 -1.26
N SER A 95 8.41 -2.14 -0.73
CA SER A 95 8.08 -2.52 0.66
C SER A 95 8.14 -4.03 0.88
N LYS A 96 7.65 -4.82 -0.09
CA LYS A 96 7.71 -6.29 -0.02
C LYS A 96 9.15 -6.80 -0.10
N ASP A 97 9.98 -6.22 -0.95
CA ASP A 97 11.40 -6.57 -1.04
C ASP A 97 12.15 -6.29 0.28
N GLU A 98 11.87 -5.17 0.94
CA GLU A 98 12.44 -4.89 2.26
C GLU A 98 11.97 -5.89 3.32
N GLN A 99 10.69 -6.28 3.28
CA GLN A 99 10.15 -7.30 4.18
C GLN A 99 10.80 -8.67 3.96
N LEU A 100 11.02 -9.06 2.70
CA LEU A 100 11.72 -10.30 2.35
C LEU A 100 13.15 -10.30 2.90
N LYS A 101 13.91 -9.22 2.66
CA LYS A 101 15.27 -9.07 3.21
C LYS A 101 15.32 -9.22 4.73
N ARG A 102 14.36 -8.63 5.45
CA ARG A 102 14.27 -8.77 6.92
C ARG A 102 13.98 -10.20 7.36
N LYS A 103 13.10 -10.91 6.64
CA LYS A 103 12.79 -12.31 6.92
C LYS A 103 13.97 -13.23 6.62
N ASP A 104 14.68 -13.00 5.52
CA ASP A 104 15.88 -13.77 5.16
C ASP A 104 16.97 -13.64 6.22
N GLU A 105 17.20 -12.42 6.71
CA GLU A 105 18.16 -12.20 7.81
C GLU A 105 17.71 -12.90 9.10
N GLN A 106 16.41 -12.85 9.42
CA GLN A 106 15.87 -13.56 10.57
C GLN A 106 16.04 -15.07 10.45
N LEU A 107 15.85 -15.64 9.26
CA LEU A 107 16.07 -17.06 8.99
C LEU A 107 17.54 -17.43 9.19
N ARG A 108 18.47 -16.62 8.66
CA ARG A 108 19.92 -16.84 8.88
C ARG A 108 20.31 -16.85 10.35
N ILE A 109 19.81 -15.89 11.13
CA ILE A 109 20.06 -15.83 12.57
C ILE A 109 19.52 -17.10 13.26
N LYS A 110 18.32 -17.55 12.88
CA LYS A 110 17.72 -18.77 13.44
C LYS A 110 18.51 -20.02 13.07
N ASP A 111 18.99 -20.13 11.83
CA ASP A 111 19.80 -21.27 11.39
C ASP A 111 21.11 -21.37 12.19
N VAL A 112 21.78 -20.23 12.43
CA VAL A 112 22.98 -20.19 13.29
C VAL A 112 22.65 -20.63 14.72
N GLN A 113 21.54 -20.16 15.28
CA GLN A 113 21.11 -20.56 16.63
C GLN A 113 20.76 -22.04 16.73
N ILE A 114 20.15 -22.62 15.69
CA ILE A 114 19.85 -24.06 15.63
C ILE A 114 21.16 -24.84 15.60
N ALA A 115 22.11 -24.48 14.73
CA ALA A 115 23.40 -25.14 14.66
C ALA A 115 24.18 -25.08 15.99
N GLU A 116 24.10 -23.98 16.72
CA GLU A 116 24.72 -23.86 18.05
C GLU A 116 24.03 -24.76 19.09
N LYS A 117 22.69 -24.82 19.08
CA LYS A 117 21.93 -25.70 19.97
C LYS A 117 22.17 -27.17 19.67
N ASP A 118 22.26 -27.55 18.40
CA ASP A 118 22.56 -28.93 18.00
C ASP A 118 23.94 -29.36 18.52
N LYS A 119 24.94 -28.47 18.41
CA LYS A 119 26.26 -28.73 18.98
C LYS A 119 26.22 -28.90 20.50
N GLN A 120 25.44 -28.09 21.21
CA GLN A 120 25.28 -28.21 22.67
C GLN A 120 24.58 -29.52 23.05
N LEU A 121 23.55 -29.92 22.30
CA LEU A 121 22.85 -31.19 22.48
C LEU A 121 23.78 -32.38 22.26
N ASP A 122 24.58 -32.36 21.18
CA ASP A 122 25.56 -33.41 20.90
C ASP A 122 26.58 -33.53 22.03
N GLN A 123 27.10 -32.40 22.53
CA GLN A 123 28.01 -32.38 23.68
C GLN A 123 27.35 -32.97 24.93
N GLN A 124 26.11 -32.61 25.21
CA GLN A 124 25.36 -33.13 26.34
C GLN A 124 25.13 -34.65 26.22
N GLN A 125 24.79 -35.14 25.04
CA GLN A 125 24.61 -36.56 24.77
C GLN A 125 25.91 -37.34 25.00
N GLN A 126 27.04 -36.82 24.49
CA GLN A 126 28.36 -37.43 24.70
C GLN A 126 28.75 -37.48 26.18
N LEU A 127 28.58 -36.37 26.91
CA LEU A 127 28.87 -36.31 28.35
C LEU A 127 27.98 -37.27 29.14
N THR A 128 26.70 -37.37 28.77
CA THR A 128 25.75 -38.29 29.41
C THR A 128 26.13 -39.75 29.15
N ALA A 129 26.46 -40.10 27.90
CA ALA A 129 26.92 -41.44 27.54
C ALA A 129 28.20 -41.83 28.30
N LYS A 130 29.17 -40.90 28.39
CA LYS A 130 30.40 -41.09 29.14
C LYS A 130 30.14 -41.30 30.64
N ALA A 131 29.32 -40.46 31.26
CA ALA A 131 28.96 -40.57 32.67
C ALA A 131 28.23 -41.90 32.97
N MET A 132 27.39 -42.38 32.06
CA MET A 132 26.73 -43.68 32.19
C MET A 132 27.74 -44.84 32.12
N SER A 133 28.67 -44.81 31.17
CA SER A 133 29.72 -45.84 31.09
C SER A 133 30.64 -45.85 32.31
N GLU A 134 31.05 -44.68 32.82
CA GLU A 134 31.88 -44.57 34.03
C GLU A 134 31.13 -45.07 35.27
N ARG A 135 29.81 -44.82 35.34
CA ARG A 135 28.97 -45.37 36.40
C ARG A 135 28.90 -46.89 36.35
N GLU A 136 28.73 -47.48 35.16
CA GLU A 136 28.71 -48.94 34.98
C GLU A 136 30.04 -49.57 35.40
N THR A 137 31.17 -48.98 35.00
CA THR A 137 32.49 -49.49 35.41
C THR A 137 32.70 -49.39 36.92
N LEU A 138 32.32 -48.27 37.54
CA LEU A 138 32.42 -48.10 38.99
C LEU A 138 31.53 -49.09 39.77
N LEU A 139 30.36 -49.44 39.23
CA LEU A 139 29.50 -50.46 39.85
C LEU A 139 30.18 -51.83 39.82
N LEU A 140 30.79 -52.21 38.70
CA LEU A 140 31.55 -53.46 38.58
C LEU A 140 32.74 -53.50 39.54
N GLU A 141 33.55 -52.44 39.58
CA GLU A 141 34.70 -52.34 40.50
C GLU A 141 34.26 -52.42 41.98
N LEU A 142 33.12 -51.82 42.31
CA LEU A 142 32.57 -51.82 43.66
C LEU A 142 32.04 -53.21 44.07
N ASP A 143 31.45 -53.96 43.13
CA ASP A 143 31.02 -55.33 43.38
C ASP A 143 32.23 -56.28 43.50
N GLU A 144 33.25 -56.15 42.65
CA GLU A 144 34.52 -56.88 42.78
C GLU A 144 35.21 -56.60 44.12
N ALA A 145 35.26 -55.33 44.54
CA ALA A 145 35.84 -54.94 45.82
C ALA A 145 35.06 -55.55 47.01
N LYS A 146 33.73 -55.57 46.95
CA LYS A 146 32.90 -56.23 47.98
C LYS A 146 33.16 -57.73 48.04
N GLU A 147 33.26 -58.41 46.89
CA GLU A 147 33.58 -59.83 46.85
C GLU A 147 34.96 -60.13 47.47
N GLN A 148 35.97 -59.32 47.18
CA GLN A 148 37.30 -59.46 47.77
C GLN A 148 37.28 -59.28 49.30
N VAL A 149 36.57 -58.25 49.79
CA VAL A 149 36.37 -58.03 51.23
C VAL A 149 35.67 -59.22 51.86
N GLN A 150 34.59 -59.71 51.27
CA GLN A 150 33.83 -60.84 51.80
C GLN A 150 34.66 -62.14 51.80
N GLN A 151 35.50 -62.36 50.79
CA GLN A 151 36.45 -63.48 50.78
C GLN A 151 37.51 -63.34 51.87
N GLN A 152 38.04 -62.14 52.12
CA GLN A 152 38.98 -61.89 53.22
C GLN A 152 38.32 -62.09 54.59
N GLU A 153 37.10 -61.59 54.78
CA GLU A 153 36.32 -61.79 55.99
C GLU A 153 36.02 -63.27 56.22
N ASN A 154 35.61 -64.01 55.19
CA ASN A 154 35.39 -65.46 55.28
C ASN A 154 36.68 -66.21 55.64
N LYS A 155 37.83 -65.85 55.04
CA LYS A 155 39.13 -66.45 55.39
C LYS A 155 39.51 -66.15 56.84
N GLY A 156 39.35 -64.90 57.30
CA GLY A 156 39.62 -64.50 58.69
C GLY A 156 38.64 -65.12 59.69
N PHE A 157 37.39 -65.30 59.29
CA PHE A 157 36.36 -65.97 60.07
C PHE A 157 36.71 -67.45 60.29
N TRP A 158 37.06 -68.18 59.23
CA TRP A 158 37.47 -69.59 59.36
C TRP A 158 38.79 -69.75 60.13
N ALA A 159 39.75 -68.84 59.97
CA ALA A 159 40.99 -68.83 60.74
C ALA A 159 40.73 -68.65 62.26
N ARG A 160 39.79 -67.77 62.64
CA ARG A 160 39.38 -67.58 64.05
C ARG A 160 38.52 -68.74 64.58
N LEU A 161 37.66 -69.31 63.75
CA LEU A 161 36.72 -70.38 64.15
C LEU A 161 37.41 -71.74 64.31
N PHE A 162 38.41 -72.05 63.48
CA PHE A 162 39.09 -73.35 63.47
C PHE A 162 40.53 -73.34 63.96
N GLY A 163 41.00 -72.23 64.53
CA GLY A 163 42.19 -72.17 65.40
C GLY A 163 43.38 -73.02 64.96
N LYS A 164 44.12 -72.54 63.96
CA LYS A 164 45.55 -72.79 63.81
C LYS A 164 46.27 -71.47 63.67
#